data_AF-A0A950N153-F1
#
_entry.id   AF-A0A950N153-F1
#
_cell.length_a   1.000
_cell.length_b   1.000
_cell.length_c   1.000
_cell.angle_alpha   90.00
_cell.angle_beta   90.00
_cell.angle_gamma   90.00
#
_symmetry.space_group_name_H-M   'P 1'
#
loop_
_entity.id
_entity.type
_entity.pdbx_description
1 polymer ?
#
loop_
_entity_poly.entity_id
_entity_poly.type
_entity_poly.pdbx_seq_one_letter_code
_entity_poly.pdbx_strand_id
1 'polypeptide(L)'
;MSLPEFPPLPIPPTHQERNALILRRTLSAISWIYGFWSALFAAMALLAKLPTQGLYDPRFILGHAALLTLAGILTWKPRRGAVAVVALAAAGSVFFVGLDLQRGQIETALLDGAYVPLAVLLLVKSRAAA
;
A
#
# COMPACT_ATOMS: atom_id res chain seq x y z
N MET A 1 -1.48 -27.70 -50.34
CA MET A 1 -2.18 -27.44 -49.06
C MET A 1 -1.17 -26.74 -48.15
N SER A 2 -1.31 -25.44 -47.93
CA SER A 2 -0.42 -24.66 -47.07
C SER A 2 -0.78 -24.91 -45.59
N LEU A 3 0.22 -25.15 -44.75
CA LEU A 3 0.01 -25.33 -43.32
C LEU A 3 -0.57 -24.05 -42.70
N PRO A 4 -1.47 -24.16 -41.70
CA PRO A 4 -1.98 -22.99 -41.00
C PRO A 4 -0.81 -22.27 -40.31
N GLU A 5 -0.61 -21.00 -40.64
CA GLU A 5 0.32 -20.12 -39.93
C GLU A 5 -0.16 -19.98 -38.49
N PHE A 6 0.60 -20.54 -37.55
CA PHE A 6 0.37 -20.30 -36.14
C PHE A 6 0.66 -18.82 -35.85
N PRO A 7 -0.21 -18.12 -35.10
CA PRO A 7 0.10 -16.78 -34.67
C PRO A 7 1.40 -16.80 -33.86
N PRO A 8 2.28 -15.78 -34.02
CA PRO A 8 3.51 -15.70 -33.27
C PRO A 8 3.20 -15.75 -31.77
N LEU A 9 3.95 -16.59 -31.04
CA LEU A 9 3.83 -16.67 -29.59
C LEU A 9 4.12 -15.31 -28.96
N PRO A 10 3.37 -14.91 -27.91
CA PRO A 10 3.64 -13.66 -27.21
C PRO A 10 5.07 -13.67 -26.65
N ILE A 11 5.82 -12.60 -26.92
CA ILE A 11 7.18 -12.43 -26.41
C ILE A 11 7.14 -12.51 -24.87
N PRO A 12 7.99 -13.34 -24.25
CA PRO A 12 8.00 -13.46 -22.79
C PRO A 12 8.42 -12.12 -22.16
N PRO A 13 7.84 -11.76 -21.01
CA PRO A 13 8.16 -10.50 -20.34
C PRO A 13 9.62 -10.47 -19.90
N THR A 14 10.23 -9.29 -19.97
CA THR A 14 11.58 -9.04 -19.49
C THR A 14 11.67 -9.23 -17.97
N HIS A 15 12.88 -9.49 -17.44
CA HIS A 15 13.11 -9.57 -15.99
C HIS A 15 12.66 -8.30 -15.26
N GLN A 16 12.80 -7.14 -15.89
CA GLN A 16 12.41 -5.84 -15.34
C GLN A 16 10.89 -5.72 -15.22
N GLU A 17 10.15 -6.09 -16.25
CA GLU A 17 8.67 -6.11 -16.23
C GLU A 17 8.13 -7.11 -15.20
N ARG A 18 8.75 -8.30 -15.12
CA ARG A 18 8.39 -9.32 -14.12
C ARG A 18 8.58 -8.79 -12.70
N ASN A 19 9.72 -8.17 -12.42
CA ASN A 19 10.02 -7.60 -11.11
C ASN A 19 9.10 -6.42 -10.75
N ALA A 20 8.75 -5.58 -11.73
CA ALA A 20 7.81 -4.49 -11.54
C ALA A 20 6.39 -5.01 -11.21
N LEU A 21 5.96 -6.09 -11.87
CA LEU A 21 4.68 -6.74 -11.59
C LEU A 21 4.66 -7.36 -10.19
N ILE A 22 5.71 -8.11 -9.81
CA ILE A 22 5.82 -8.69 -8.46
C ILE A 22 5.75 -7.57 -7.41
N LEU A 23 6.54 -6.50 -7.57
CA LEU A 23 6.55 -5.40 -6.61
C LEU A 23 5.17 -4.74 -6.46
N ARG A 24 4.45 -4.52 -7.57
CA ARG A 24 3.07 -3.98 -7.54
C ARG A 24 2.10 -4.91 -6.81
N ARG A 25 2.18 -6.22 -7.06
CA ARG A 25 1.33 -7.23 -6.40
C ARG A 25 1.64 -7.32 -4.90
N THR A 26 2.91 -7.31 -4.53
CA THR A 26 3.35 -7.30 -3.13
C THR A 26 2.87 -6.04 -2.41
N LEU A 27 3.07 -4.86 -3.01
CA LEU A 27 2.59 -3.61 -2.42
C LEU A 27 1.06 -3.58 -2.31
N SER A 28 0.35 -4.11 -3.33
CA SER A 28 -1.10 -4.26 -3.28
C SER A 28 -1.52 -5.14 -2.10
N ALA A 29 -0.95 -6.34 -1.96
CA ALA A 29 -1.31 -7.25 -0.87
C ALA A 29 -1.05 -6.62 0.50
N ILE A 30 0.10 -5.99 0.67
CA ILE A 30 0.49 -5.32 1.92
C ILE A 30 -0.47 -4.16 2.22
N SER A 31 -0.81 -3.33 1.22
CA SER A 31 -1.77 -2.24 1.43
C SER A 31 -3.13 -2.74 1.92
N TRP A 32 -3.59 -3.90 1.42
CA TRP A 32 -4.86 -4.49 1.88
C TRP A 32 -4.75 -5.05 3.29
N ILE A 33 -3.64 -5.72 3.64
CA ILE A 33 -3.41 -6.24 4.98
C ILE A 33 -3.40 -5.10 6.01
N TYR A 34 -2.61 -4.04 5.76
CA TYR A 34 -2.56 -2.88 6.64
C TYR A 34 -3.90 -2.16 6.68
N GLY A 35 -4.53 -1.94 5.52
CA GLY A 35 -5.86 -1.31 5.46
C GLY A 35 -6.91 -2.06 6.27
N PHE A 36 -6.92 -3.39 6.18
CA PHE A 36 -7.82 -4.25 6.97
C PHE A 36 -7.57 -4.10 8.48
N TRP A 37 -6.32 -4.21 8.93
CA TRP A 37 -6.00 -4.11 10.36
C TRP A 37 -6.27 -2.72 10.92
N SER A 38 -5.90 -1.65 10.20
CA SER A 38 -6.21 -0.28 10.61
C SER A 38 -7.73 -0.04 10.69
N ALA A 39 -8.50 -0.54 9.72
CA ALA A 39 -9.96 -0.42 9.74
C ALA A 39 -10.57 -1.19 10.92
N LEU A 40 -10.10 -2.43 11.18
CA LEU A 40 -10.56 -3.25 12.29
C LEU A 40 -10.23 -2.58 13.64
N PHE A 41 -9.01 -2.07 13.82
CA PHE A 41 -8.62 -1.37 15.03
C PHE A 41 -9.50 -0.14 15.27
N ALA A 42 -9.72 0.68 14.25
CA ALA A 42 -10.55 1.87 14.38
C ALA A 42 -12.02 1.53 14.65
N ALA A 43 -12.56 0.49 13.99
CA ALA A 43 -13.91 0.00 14.23
C ALA A 43 -14.08 -0.48 15.68
N MET A 44 -13.13 -1.26 16.19
CA MET A 44 -13.12 -1.72 17.58
C MET A 44 -13.03 -0.55 18.56
N ALA A 45 -12.17 0.45 18.30
CA ALA A 45 -12.03 1.63 19.14
C ALA A 45 -13.34 2.45 19.21
N LEU A 46 -14.04 2.59 18.08
CA LEU A 46 -15.34 3.26 18.00
C LEU A 46 -16.43 2.47 18.74
N LEU A 47 -16.50 1.15 18.53
CA LEU A 47 -17.50 0.28 19.18
C LEU A 47 -17.32 0.23 20.70
N ALA A 48 -16.07 0.13 21.16
CA ALA A 48 -15.73 0.09 22.58
C ALA A 48 -15.75 1.48 23.25
N LYS A 49 -16.04 2.55 22.49
CA LYS A 49 -16.00 3.95 22.96
C LYS A 49 -14.72 4.27 23.73
N LEU A 50 -13.59 3.72 23.27
CA LEU A 50 -12.33 3.91 23.96
C LEU A 50 -11.99 5.40 23.98
N PRO A 51 -11.53 5.95 25.12
CA PRO A 51 -11.10 7.33 25.21
C PRO A 51 -9.84 7.50 24.35
N THR A 52 -10.04 7.80 23.08
CA THR A 52 -8.99 8.14 22.14
C THR A 52 -8.73 9.62 22.30
N GLN A 53 -7.74 9.95 23.12
CA GLN A 53 -7.35 11.34 23.38
C GLN A 53 -6.29 11.79 22.36
N GLY A 54 -6.46 13.00 21.82
CA GLY A 54 -5.45 13.66 20.98
C GLY A 54 -5.45 13.21 19.52
N LEU A 55 -4.25 13.09 18.93
CA LEU A 55 -4.04 12.84 17.50
C LEU A 55 -4.34 11.39 17.05
N TYR A 56 -4.64 10.49 17.99
CA TYR A 56 -4.98 9.09 17.76
C TYR A 56 -6.50 8.87 17.61
N ASP A 57 -7.19 9.80 16.94
CA ASP A 57 -8.63 9.71 16.68
C ASP A 57 -8.91 8.55 15.68
N PRO A 58 -9.84 7.62 16.00
CA PRO A 58 -10.23 6.52 15.12
C PRO A 58 -10.64 6.98 13.71
N ARG A 59 -11.13 8.21 13.55
CA ARG A 59 -11.48 8.78 12.24
C ARG A 59 -10.26 8.96 11.34
N PHE A 60 -9.12 9.38 11.89
CA PHE A 60 -7.88 9.48 11.13
C PHE A 60 -7.36 8.10 10.72
N ILE A 61 -7.49 7.11 11.62
CA ILE A 61 -7.10 5.72 11.34
C ILE A 61 -7.99 5.14 10.23
N LEU A 62 -9.30 5.38 10.26
CA LEU A 62 -10.21 5.00 9.16
C LEU A 62 -9.86 5.69 7.84
N GLY A 63 -9.53 6.98 7.88
CA GLY A 63 -9.07 7.72 6.70
C GLY A 63 -7.81 7.09 6.09
N HIS A 64 -6.84 6.72 6.93
CA HIS A 64 -5.63 6.04 6.48
C HIS A 64 -5.91 4.63 5.95
N ALA A 65 -6.79 3.87 6.61
CA ALA A 65 -7.24 2.56 6.15
C ALA A 65 -7.90 2.62 4.75
N ALA A 66 -8.71 3.65 4.52
CA ALA A 66 -9.31 3.90 3.21
C ALA A 66 -8.25 4.25 2.14
N LEU A 67 -7.24 5.07 2.49
CA LEU A 67 -6.12 5.38 1.60
C LEU A 67 -5.29 4.13 1.25
N LEU A 68 -5.00 3.28 2.22
CA LEU A 68 -4.30 2.00 2.01
C LEU A 68 -5.12 1.05 1.13
N THR A 69 -6.42 0.93 1.39
CA THR A 69 -7.31 0.11 0.56
C THR A 69 -7.34 0.61 -0.89
N LEU A 70 -7.46 1.93 -1.08
CA LEU A 70 -7.43 2.55 -2.40
C LEU A 70 -6.07 2.36 -3.09
N ALA A 71 -4.96 2.52 -2.36
CA ALA A 71 -3.61 2.26 -2.87
C ALA A 71 -3.49 0.80 -3.33
N GLY A 72 -4.03 -0.13 -2.56
CA GLY A 72 -4.10 -1.53 -2.91
C GLY A 72 -4.88 -1.79 -4.20
N ILE A 73 -6.07 -1.21 -4.34
CA ILE A 73 -6.89 -1.35 -5.55
C ILE A 73 -6.16 -0.82 -6.79
N LEU A 74 -5.54 0.36 -6.69
CA LEU A 74 -4.88 1.03 -7.81
C LEU A 74 -3.52 0.40 -8.18
N THR A 75 -2.88 -0.30 -7.24
CA THR A 75 -1.65 -1.06 -7.50
C THR A 75 -1.94 -2.46 -8.06
N TRP A 76 -3.09 -3.05 -7.73
CA TRP A 76 -3.56 -4.33 -8.29
C TRP A 76 -3.83 -4.27 -9.80
N LYS A 77 -4.45 -3.17 -10.28
CA LYS A 77 -4.61 -2.87 -11.71
C LYS A 77 -4.07 -1.47 -11.95
N PRO A 78 -2.98 -1.29 -12.72
CA PRO A 78 -2.33 0.01 -12.87
C PRO A 78 -3.31 1.00 -13.51
N ARG A 79 -3.71 1.99 -12.72
CA ARG A 79 -4.58 3.09 -13.13
C ARG A 79 -3.86 4.42 -12.88
N ARG A 80 -4.29 5.47 -13.58
CA ARG A 80 -3.81 6.84 -13.35
C ARG A 80 -4.03 7.20 -11.87
N GLY A 81 -3.02 7.80 -11.25
CA GLY A 81 -3.08 8.21 -9.84
C GLY A 81 -2.61 7.19 -8.81
N ALA A 82 -2.26 5.95 -9.20
CA ALA A 82 -1.76 4.93 -8.26
C ALA A 82 -0.55 5.44 -7.44
N VAL A 83 0.40 6.10 -8.10
CA VAL A 83 1.59 6.72 -7.48
C VAL A 83 1.21 7.77 -6.44
N ALA A 84 0.26 8.66 -6.74
CA ALA A 84 -0.15 9.71 -5.82
C ALA A 84 -0.85 9.13 -4.58
N VAL A 85 -1.72 8.14 -4.76
CA VAL A 85 -2.41 7.49 -3.63
C VAL A 85 -1.44 6.69 -2.77
N VAL A 86 -0.48 5.98 -3.37
CA VAL A 86 0.59 5.28 -2.63
C VAL A 86 1.43 6.27 -1.83
N ALA A 87 1.77 7.43 -2.39
CA ALA A 87 2.52 8.47 -1.69
C ALA A 87 1.72 9.06 -0.51
N LEU A 88 0.42 9.32 -0.69
CA LEU A 88 -0.46 9.79 0.39
C LEU A 88 -0.63 8.74 1.49
N ALA A 89 -0.79 7.47 1.12
CA ALA A 89 -0.84 6.37 2.08
C ALA A 89 0.47 6.28 2.87
N ALA A 90 1.63 6.34 2.19
CA ALA A 90 2.93 6.32 2.85
C ALA A 90 3.13 7.51 3.80
N ALA A 91 2.68 8.71 3.43
CA ALA A 91 2.72 9.88 4.32
C ALA A 91 1.84 9.67 5.57
N GLY A 92 0.66 9.06 5.40
CA GLY A 92 -0.18 8.65 6.52
C GLY A 92 0.51 7.65 7.45
N SER A 93 1.19 6.64 6.90
CA SER A 93 1.96 5.68 7.71
C SER A 93 3.09 6.37 8.48
N VAL A 94 3.84 7.29 7.87
CA VAL A 94 4.89 8.07 8.56
C VAL A 94 4.31 8.90 9.71
N PHE A 95 3.11 9.47 9.54
CA PHE A 95 2.43 10.19 10.61
C PHE A 95 2.13 9.27 11.81
N PHE A 96 1.57 8.08 11.58
CA PHE A 96 1.29 7.12 12.66
C PHE A 96 2.57 6.59 13.34
N VAL A 97 3.62 6.32 12.56
CA VAL A 97 4.96 5.99 13.10
C VAL A 97 5.45 7.08 14.06
N GLY A 98 5.30 8.35 13.69
CA GLY A 98 5.66 9.47 14.57
C GLY A 98 4.86 9.49 15.87
N LEU A 99 3.55 9.20 15.80
CA LEU A 99 2.70 9.10 16.98
C LEU A 99 3.08 7.92 17.88
N ASP A 100 3.42 6.76 17.30
CA ASP A 100 3.82 5.57 18.05
C ASP A 100 5.16 5.77 18.75
N LEU A 101 6.13 6.39 18.08
CA LEU A 101 7.41 6.75 18.68
C LEU A 101 7.24 7.75 19.84
N GLN A 102 6.35 8.74 19.70
CA GLN A 102 6.02 9.67 20.79
C GLN A 102 5.40 8.96 22.01
N ARG A 103 4.72 7.83 21.79
CA ARG A 103 4.13 6.99 22.85
C ARG A 103 5.09 5.92 23.38
N GLY A 104 6.32 5.86 22.87
CA GLY A 104 7.33 4.86 23.24
C GLY A 104 7.05 3.45 22.70
N GLN A 105 6.15 3.31 21.71
CA GLN A 105 5.73 2.02 21.15
C GLN A 105 6.56 1.69 19.90
N ILE A 106 7.80 1.27 20.13
CA ILE A 106 8.75 1.00 19.03
C ILE A 106 8.28 -0.15 18.14
N GLU A 107 7.68 -1.19 18.71
CA GLU A 107 7.19 -2.35 17.95
C GLU A 107 6.08 -1.97 16.96
N THR A 108 5.11 -1.16 17.41
CA THR A 108 4.03 -0.66 16.55
C THR A 108 4.56 0.28 15.48
N ALA A 109 5.50 1.16 15.84
CA ALA A 109 6.17 2.04 14.88
C ALA A 109 6.93 1.27 13.78
N LEU A 110 7.54 0.13 14.10
CA LEU A 110 8.22 -0.72 13.11
C LEU A 110 7.23 -1.38 12.15
N LEU A 111 6.08 -1.84 12.67
CA LEU A 111 5.02 -2.41 11.85
C LEU A 111 4.46 -1.34 10.90
N ASP A 112 4.03 -0.20 11.42
CA ASP A 112 3.49 0.90 10.60
C ASP A 112 4.53 1.46 9.60
N GLY A 113 5.81 1.42 9.97
CA GLY A 113 6.92 1.84 9.12
C GLY A 113 7.24 0.89 7.97
N ALA A 114 6.84 -0.38 8.02
CA ALA A 114 7.20 -1.38 7.01
C ALA A 114 6.60 -1.10 5.62
N TYR A 115 5.46 -0.41 5.57
CA TYR A 115 4.82 -0.01 4.31
C TYR A 115 5.65 1.02 3.52
N VAL A 116 6.30 1.96 4.23
CA VAL A 116 7.00 3.11 3.67
C VAL A 116 8.14 2.72 2.70
N PRO A 117 9.10 1.84 3.04
CA PRO A 117 10.19 1.48 2.13
C PRO A 117 9.68 0.78 0.87
N LEU A 118 8.63 -0.03 0.96
CA LEU A 118 8.01 -0.68 -0.21
C LEU A 118 7.33 0.33 -1.13
N ALA A 119 6.64 1.32 -0.57
CA ALA A 119 6.08 2.43 -1.33
C ALA A 119 7.19 3.23 -2.05
N VAL A 120 8.30 3.55 -1.36
CA VAL A 120 9.46 4.23 -1.95
C VAL A 120 10.05 3.42 -3.11
N LEU A 121 10.27 2.12 -2.91
CA LEU A 121 10.79 1.24 -3.97
C LEU A 121 9.90 1.23 -5.21
N LEU A 122 8.57 1.22 -5.02
CA LEU A 122 7.63 1.33 -6.13
C LEU A 122 7.75 2.67 -6.84
N LEU A 123 7.82 3.78 -6.11
CA LEU A 123 7.93 5.14 -6.67
C LEU A 123 9.21 5.32 -7.50
N VAL A 124 10.34 4.82 -7.00
CA VAL A 124 11.62 4.86 -7.71
C VAL A 124 11.57 4.01 -8.98
N LYS A 125 11.11 2.75 -8.88
CA LYS A 125 11.08 1.84 -10.04
C LYS A 125 10.03 2.19 -11.07
N SER A 126 8.93 2.84 -10.68
CA SER A 126 7.90 3.29 -11.63
C SER A 126 8.33 4.51 -12.44
N ARG A 127 9.20 5.37 -11.92
CA ARG A 127 9.82 6.48 -12.68
C ARG A 127 10.84 6.01 -13.71
N ALA A 128 11.58 4.95 -13.43
CA ALA A 128 12.58 4.40 -14.36
C ALA A 128 11.97 3.66 -15.57
N ALA A 129 10.66 3.43 -15.58
CA ALA A 129 9.94 2.72 -16.63
C ALA A 129 9.06 3.64 -17.51
N ALA A 130 9.08 4.95 -17.25
CA ALA A 130 8.37 5.99 -18.00
C ALA A 130 9.38 6.84 -18.78
#